data_AF-U9TS34-F1
#
_entry.id   AF-U9TS34-F1
#
_cell.length_a   1.000
_cell.length_b   1.000
_cell.length_c   1.000
_cell.angle_alpha   90.00
_cell.angle_beta   90.00
_cell.angle_gamma   90.00
#
_symmetry.space_group_name_H-M   'P 1'
#
loop_
_entity.id
_entity.type
_entity.pdbx_description
1 polymer ?
#
loop_
_entity_poly.entity_id
_entity_poly.type
_entity_poly.pdbx_seq_one_letter_code
_entity_poly.pdbx_strand_id
1 'polypeptide(L)'
;MKRYTSIYCSIIIELDNPSNNLLDEWAIYCRSTIDVNLMETTLDEYWLNIAESLPLLSQIALDYIWLPISSCSVERSFSKYNSILDDNWQNLSMESLSSLNILYFNSSLKQ
;
A
#
# COMPACT_ATOMS: atom_id res chain seq x y z
N MET A 1 7.49 25.79 2.90
CA MET A 1 6.31 24.91 2.86
C MET A 1 6.47 23.97 1.68
N LYS A 2 7.06 22.78 1.87
CA LYS A 2 7.24 21.79 0.81
C LYS A 2 5.87 21.19 0.51
N ARG A 3 5.33 21.47 -0.69
CA ARG A 3 4.15 20.79 -1.19
C ARG A 3 4.58 19.35 -1.50
N TYR A 4 4.24 18.43 -0.62
CA TYR A 4 4.19 17.01 -0.97
C TYR A 4 2.95 16.85 -1.85
N THR A 5 3.08 17.20 -3.13
CA THR A 5 2.16 16.68 -4.15
C THR A 5 2.16 15.18 -4.00
N SER A 6 1.01 14.60 -3.67
CA SER A 6 0.83 13.16 -3.49
C SER A 6 1.34 12.43 -4.73
N ILE A 7 2.54 11.84 -4.65
CA ILE A 7 3.20 11.08 -5.74
C ILE A 7 2.39 9.82 -6.09
N TYR A 8 1.37 9.49 -5.29
CA TYR A 8 0.67 8.21 -5.35
C TYR A 8 -0.48 8.16 -6.34
N CYS A 9 -1.05 9.30 -6.76
CA CYS A 9 -2.10 9.29 -7.80
C CYS A 9 -1.60 8.83 -9.17
N SER A 10 -0.28 8.90 -9.43
CA SER A 10 0.35 8.46 -10.67
C SER A 10 0.78 6.98 -10.69
N ILE A 11 0.47 6.19 -9.65
CA ILE A 11 0.86 4.78 -9.59
C ILE A 11 -0.20 3.86 -10.21
N ILE A 12 -1.47 4.22 -10.11
CA ILE A 12 -2.58 3.40 -10.60
C ILE A 12 -2.83 3.74 -12.08
N ILE A 13 -2.09 3.06 -12.96
CA ILE A 13 -2.10 3.30 -14.40
C ILE A 13 -3.49 3.11 -15.02
N GLU A 14 -4.31 2.24 -14.43
CA GLU A 14 -5.67 1.93 -14.86
C GLU A 14 -6.64 3.12 -14.71
N LEU A 15 -6.30 4.08 -13.84
CA LEU A 15 -7.11 5.28 -13.60
C LEU A 15 -6.67 6.50 -14.44
N ASP A 16 -5.49 6.45 -15.08
CA ASP A 16 -5.00 7.54 -15.94
C ASP A 16 -5.78 7.60 -17.27
N ASN A 17 -6.17 6.45 -17.80
CA ASN A 17 -7.04 6.33 -18.97
C ASN A 17 -8.04 5.17 -18.79
N PRO A 18 -9.10 5.35 -17.98
CA PRO A 18 -10.01 4.29 -17.63
C PRO A 18 -10.85 3.87 -18.84
N SER A 19 -11.08 2.56 -18.98
CA SER A 19 -12.02 2.04 -19.97
C SER A 19 -13.47 2.42 -19.62
N ASN A 20 -14.36 2.46 -20.62
CA ASN A 20 -15.79 2.70 -20.38
C ASN A 20 -16.38 1.68 -19.39
N ASN A 21 -15.98 0.42 -19.48
CA ASN A 21 -16.41 -0.63 -18.57
C ASN A 21 -16.02 -0.32 -17.11
N LEU A 22 -14.81 0.21 -16.89
CA LEU A 22 -14.35 0.61 -15.57
C LEU A 22 -15.13 1.83 -15.05
N LEU A 23 -15.46 2.78 -15.91
CA LEU A 23 -16.31 3.92 -15.55
C LEU A 23 -17.74 3.49 -15.18
N ASP A 24 -18.28 2.50 -15.89
CA ASP A 24 -19.60 1.92 -15.60
C ASP A 24 -19.60 1.21 -14.24
N GLU A 25 -18.59 0.37 -13.96
CA GLU A 25 -18.40 -0.26 -12.66
C GLU A 25 -18.23 0.78 -11.54
N TRP A 26 -17.44 1.83 -11.77
CA TRP A 26 -17.27 2.92 -10.83
C TRP A 26 -18.59 3.64 -10.52
N ALA A 27 -19.43 3.86 -11.52
CA ALA A 27 -20.75 4.47 -11.34
C ALA A 27 -21.69 3.57 -10.53
N ILE A 28 -21.62 2.25 -10.71
CA ILE A 28 -22.36 1.27 -9.91
C ILE A 28 -21.86 1.31 -8.46
N TYR A 29 -20.53 1.28 -8.26
CA TYR A 29 -19.90 1.37 -6.94
C TYR A 29 -20.33 2.63 -6.18
N CYS A 30 -20.27 3.82 -6.82
CA CYS A 30 -20.68 5.08 -6.20
C CYS A 30 -22.15 5.12 -5.78
N ARG A 31 -23.01 4.35 -6.46
CA ARG A 31 -24.44 4.23 -6.14
C ARG A 31 -24.73 3.10 -5.15
N SER A 32 -23.77 2.21 -4.92
CA SER A 32 -23.91 1.16 -3.93
C SER A 32 -23.93 1.80 -2.53
N THR A 33 -24.90 1.42 -1.71
CA THR A 33 -24.87 1.74 -0.29
C THR A 33 -23.86 0.80 0.33
N ILE A 34 -22.65 1.31 0.60
CA ILE A 34 -21.65 0.60 1.40
C ILE A 34 -22.30 0.30 2.75
N ASP A 35 -22.55 -0.98 3.01
CA ASP A 35 -23.15 -1.39 4.27
C ASP A 35 -22.16 -1.06 5.40
N VAL A 36 -22.62 -0.28 6.38
CA VAL A 36 -21.80 0.30 7.45
C VAL A 36 -21.24 -0.80 8.39
N ASN A 37 -21.66 -2.06 8.19
CA ASN A 37 -21.15 -3.23 8.88
C ASN A 37 -19.73 -3.68 8.44
N LEU A 38 -19.05 -2.89 7.60
CA LEU A 38 -17.62 -2.98 7.28
C LEU A 38 -16.66 -2.91 8.48
N MET A 39 -17.18 -2.74 9.70
CA MET A 39 -16.39 -2.82 10.92
C MET A 39 -15.97 -4.26 11.29
N GLU A 40 -16.65 -5.29 10.75
CA GLU A 40 -16.34 -6.70 11.03
C GLU A 40 -15.55 -7.40 9.91
N THR A 41 -15.58 -6.88 8.68
CA THR A 41 -14.89 -7.47 7.52
C THR A 41 -13.61 -6.72 7.18
N THR A 42 -12.58 -7.46 6.77
CA THR A 42 -11.35 -6.82 6.30
C THR A 42 -11.55 -6.20 4.92
N LEU A 43 -10.70 -5.23 4.56
CA LEU A 43 -10.82 -4.50 3.30
C LEU A 43 -10.65 -5.43 2.09
N ASP A 44 -9.77 -6.44 2.18
CA ASP A 44 -9.58 -7.47 1.15
C ASP A 44 -10.81 -8.38 1.02
N GLU A 45 -11.41 -8.81 2.14
CA GLU A 45 -12.65 -9.60 2.12
C GLU A 45 -13.80 -8.83 1.47
N TYR A 46 -13.91 -7.53 1.75
CA TYR A 46 -14.91 -6.68 1.11
C TYR A 46 -14.78 -6.68 -0.42
N TRP A 47 -13.57 -6.43 -0.94
CA TRP A 47 -13.34 -6.38 -2.39
C TRP A 47 -13.50 -7.75 -3.06
N LEU A 48 -13.17 -8.84 -2.37
CA LEU A 48 -13.43 -10.20 -2.83
C LEU A 48 -14.94 -10.49 -2.93
N ASN A 49 -15.74 -10.05 -1.96
CA ASN A 49 -17.18 -10.28 -1.93
C ASN A 49 -17.95 -9.56 -3.05
N ILE A 50 -17.43 -8.43 -3.55
CA ILE A 50 -18.07 -7.67 -4.63
C ILE A 50 -17.46 -7.95 -6.01
N ALA A 51 -16.44 -8.81 -6.09
CA ALA A 51 -15.72 -9.09 -7.34
C ALA A 51 -16.59 -9.68 -8.46
N GLU A 52 -17.64 -10.43 -8.11
CA GLU A 52 -18.60 -10.93 -9.10
C GLU A 52 -19.40 -9.80 -9.76
N SER A 53 -19.65 -8.71 -9.02
CA SER A 53 -20.45 -7.58 -9.50
C SER A 53 -19.62 -6.48 -10.15
N LEU A 54 -18.37 -6.31 -9.72
CA LEU A 54 -17.47 -5.23 -10.10
C LEU A 54 -16.06 -5.78 -10.37
N PRO A 55 -15.87 -6.66 -11.36
CA PRO A 55 -14.64 -7.42 -11.53
C PRO A 55 -13.40 -6.57 -11.82
N LEU A 56 -13.53 -5.51 -12.63
CA LEU A 56 -12.39 -4.64 -12.95
C LEU A 56 -12.02 -3.77 -11.75
N LEU A 57 -13.02 -3.20 -11.07
CA LEU A 57 -12.80 -2.33 -9.94
C LEU A 57 -12.28 -3.11 -8.72
N SER A 58 -12.82 -4.31 -8.46
CA SER A 58 -12.34 -5.17 -7.37
C SER A 58 -10.89 -5.59 -7.58
N GLN A 59 -10.51 -5.89 -8.82
CA GLN A 59 -9.15 -6.28 -9.16
C GLN A 59 -8.18 -5.12 -8.86
N ILE A 60 -8.47 -3.92 -9.39
CA ILE A 60 -7.65 -2.72 -9.14
C ILE A 60 -7.56 -2.44 -7.64
N ALA A 61 -8.68 -2.54 -6.92
CA ALA A 61 -8.66 -2.34 -5.48
C ALA A 61 -7.75 -3.35 -4.77
N LEU A 62 -7.90 -4.65 -5.03
CA LEU A 62 -7.07 -5.69 -4.41
C LEU A 62 -5.57 -5.52 -4.71
N ASP A 63 -5.22 -5.05 -5.90
CA ASP A 63 -3.84 -4.79 -6.30
C ASP A 63 -3.21 -3.62 -5.51
N TYR A 64 -4.01 -2.62 -5.13
CA TYR A 64 -3.51 -1.36 -4.59
C TYR A 64 -3.91 -1.06 -3.14
N ILE A 65 -4.81 -1.83 -2.50
CA ILE A 65 -5.28 -1.58 -1.11
C ILE A 65 -4.14 -1.59 -0.08
N TRP A 66 -3.05 -2.30 -0.36
CA TRP A 66 -1.88 -2.40 0.53
C TRP A 66 -0.76 -1.43 0.17
N LEU A 67 -0.96 -0.55 -0.81
CA LEU A 67 0.05 0.45 -1.15
C LEU A 67 0.28 1.41 0.03
N PRO A 68 1.54 1.59 0.46
CA PRO A 68 1.84 2.55 1.50
C PRO A 68 1.56 3.97 1.00
N ILE A 69 0.66 4.67 1.68
CA ILE A 69 0.20 6.04 1.36
C ILE A 69 1.34 7.07 1.47
N SER A 70 2.44 6.73 2.16
CA SER A 70 3.61 7.61 2.27
C SER A 70 4.91 6.83 2.45
N SER A 71 6.00 7.41 1.93
CA SER A 71 7.37 6.99 2.24
C SER A 71 7.72 7.24 3.71
N CYS A 72 6.94 8.05 4.44
CA CYS A 72 7.22 8.41 5.82
C CYS A 72 7.31 7.21 6.76
N SER A 73 6.50 6.15 6.55
CA SER A 73 6.58 4.92 7.36
C SER A 73 7.91 4.19 7.16
N VAL A 74 8.39 4.17 5.90
CA VAL A 74 9.68 3.61 5.52
C VAL A 74 10.82 4.51 6.03
N GLU A 75 10.72 5.82 5.87
CA GLU A 75 11.70 6.81 6.36
C GLU A 75 11.83 6.82 7.88
N ARG A 76 10.71 6.67 8.62
CA ARG A 76 10.72 6.55 10.08
C ARG A 76 11.38 5.24 10.51
N SER A 77 11.15 4.16 9.75
CA SER A 77 11.86 2.90 9.96
C SER A 77 13.36 3.10 9.73
N PHE A 78 13.76 3.75 8.63
CA PHE A 78 15.15 4.12 8.34
C PHE A 78 15.77 5.06 9.39
N SER A 79 15.01 6.00 9.94
CA SER A 79 15.49 6.92 10.99
C SER A 79 15.81 6.19 12.29
N LYS A 80 15.11 5.09 12.57
CA LYS A 80 15.45 4.20 13.69
C LYS A 80 16.82 3.54 13.50
N TYR A 81 17.26 3.31 12.26
CA TYR A 81 18.61 2.84 11.97
C TYR A 81 19.67 3.86 12.34
N ASN A 82 19.42 5.17 12.28
CA ASN A 82 20.43 6.15 12.71
C ASN A 82 20.84 5.99 14.18
N SER A 83 19.97 5.44 15.04
CA SER A 83 20.34 5.08 16.42
C SER A 83 21.21 3.82 16.53
N ILE A 84 21.21 2.97 15.50
CA ILE A 84 21.99 1.72 15.40
C ILE A 84 23.29 1.96 14.61
N LEU A 85 23.26 2.88 13.64
CA LEU A 85 24.35 3.25 12.72
C LEU A 85 25.26 4.36 13.28
N ASP A 86 25.21 4.60 14.60
CA ASP A 86 26.04 5.62 15.27
C ASP A 86 27.55 5.35 15.06
N ASP A 87 28.38 6.38 15.27
CA ASP A 87 29.77 6.57 14.80
C ASP A 87 30.79 5.41 15.03
N ASN A 88 30.40 4.37 15.77
CA ASN A 88 31.24 3.24 16.15
C ASN A 88 31.32 2.10 15.11
N TRP A 89 30.57 2.14 14.01
CA TRP A 89 30.57 1.06 13.01
C TRP A 89 31.35 1.41 11.73
N GLN A 90 32.66 1.18 11.78
CA GLN A 90 33.47 1.00 10.58
C GLN A 90 33.16 -0.39 9.96
N ASN A 91 32.79 -0.41 8.67
CA ASN A 91 32.80 -1.57 7.76
C ASN A 91 31.61 -2.56 7.73
N LEU A 92 30.36 -2.10 7.80
CA LEU A 92 29.27 -2.92 7.22
C LEU A 92 29.26 -2.73 5.69
N SER A 93 29.40 -3.84 4.96
CA SER A 93 29.21 -3.81 3.51
C SER A 93 27.73 -3.58 3.19
N MET A 94 27.46 -3.08 1.97
CA MET A 94 26.09 -2.90 1.49
C MET A 94 25.26 -4.20 1.55
N GLU A 95 25.92 -5.35 1.39
CA GLU A 95 25.29 -6.68 1.47
C GLU A 95 24.85 -7.02 2.90
N SER A 96 25.69 -6.73 3.90
CA SER A 96 25.35 -6.93 5.31
C SER A 96 24.23 -6.00 5.77
N LEU A 97 24.23 -4.75 5.30
CA LEU A 97 23.15 -3.80 5.56
C LEU A 97 21.83 -4.25 4.94
N SER A 98 21.85 -4.68 3.68
CA SER A 98 20.66 -5.20 2.98
C SER A 98 20.10 -6.44 3.70
N SER A 99 20.96 -7.37 4.10
CA SER A 99 20.56 -8.59 4.81
C SER A 99 19.96 -8.28 6.19
N LEU A 100 20.56 -7.37 6.95
CA LEU A 100 20.03 -6.92 8.23
C LEU A 100 18.66 -6.24 8.06
N ASN A 101 18.51 -5.45 7.00
CA ASN A 101 17.26 -4.77 6.68
C ASN A 101 16.13 -5.77 6.39
N ILE A 102 16.42 -6.78 5.57
CA ILE A 102 15.48 -7.87 5.24
C ILE A 102 15.10 -8.64 6.51
N LEU A 103 16.07 -9.01 7.35
CA LEU A 103 15.81 -9.72 8.59
C LEU A 103 14.94 -8.91 9.55
N TYR A 104 15.21 -7.61 9.70
CA TYR A 104 14.46 -6.73 10.59
C TYR A 104 12.98 -6.65 10.18
N PHE A 105 12.69 -6.36 8.91
CA PHE A 105 11.31 -6.21 8.42
C PHE A 105 10.55 -7.53 8.30
N ASN A 106 11.23 -8.65 8.06
CA ASN A 106 10.59 -9.96 7.99
C ASN A 106 10.51 -10.67 9.35
N SER A 107 11.26 -10.24 10.36
CA SER A 107 11.24 -10.86 11.69
C SER A 107 9.89 -10.74 12.41
N SER A 108 9.06 -9.76 12.04
CA SER A 108 7.70 -9.57 12.55
C SER A 108 6.63 -10.44 11.89
N LEU A 109 6.98 -11.24 10.88
CA LEU A 109 6.05 -12.16 10.20
C LEU A 109 5.84 -13.50 10.95
N LYS A 110 6.25 -13.58 12.22
CA LYS A 110 5.86 -14.67 13.12
C LYS A 110 4.87 -14.15 14.15
N GLN A 111 3.58 -14.38 13.87
CA GLN A 111 2.55 -14.68 14.88
C GLN A 111 1.37 -15.35 14.19
#